data_AF-A0A497NYR8-F1
#
_entry.id   AF-A0A497NYR8-F1
#
_cell.length_a   1.000
_cell.length_b   1.000
_cell.length_c   1.000
_cell.angle_alpha   90.00
_cell.angle_beta   90.00
_cell.angle_gamma   90.00
#
_symmetry.space_group_name_H-M   'P 1'
#
loop_
_entity.id
_entity.type
_entity.pdbx_description
1 polymer ?
#
loop_
_entity_poly.entity_id
_entity_poly.type
_entity_poly.pdbx_seq_one_letter_code
_entity_poly.pdbx_strand_id
1 'polypeptide(L)' 'MSIQEIFQVSKPIIGMLHLPPLLGSPNYDYSKTLDDLVEIALKDVKALINGGVDGILI' A
#
# COMPACT_ATOMS: atom_id res chain seq x y z
N MET A 1 -0.90 15.27 17.92
CA MET A 1 -0.81 13.82 17.86
C MET A 1 0.64 13.45 17.62
N SER A 2 1.27 12.72 18.54
CA SER A 2 2.62 12.19 18.35
C SER A 2 2.58 10.91 17.51
N ILE A 3 3.70 10.54 16.90
CA ILE A 3 3.85 9.28 16.16
C ILE A 3 3.54 8.07 17.07
N GLN A 4 3.96 8.14 18.33
CA GLN A 4 3.65 7.13 19.34
C GLN A 4 2.15 6.96 19.59
N GLU A 5 1.39 8.06 19.59
CA GLU A 5 -0.07 8.02 19.80
C GLU A 5 -0.80 7.38 18.61
N ILE A 6 -0.24 7.49 17.40
CA ILE A 6 -0.84 6.94 16.19
C ILE A 6 -0.57 5.44 16.08
N PHE A 7 0.70 5.04 16.21
CA PHE A 7 1.12 3.66 15.95
C PHE A 7 1.24 2.79 17.21
N GLN A 8 1.15 3.38 18.41
CA GLN A 8 1.26 2.67 19.69
C GLN A 8 2.59 1.91 19.88
N VAL A 9 3.62 2.29 19.11
CA VAL A 9 4.98 1.71 19.16
C VAL A 9 6.02 2.82 19.17
N SER A 10 7.22 2.49 19.66
CA SER A 10 8.29 3.49 19.80
C SER A 10 9.11 3.77 18.55
N LYS A 11 9.08 2.84 17.60
CA LYS A 11 9.78 2.93 16.32
C LYS A 11 8.93 2.25 15.25
N PRO A 12 7.96 2.95 14.64
CA PRO A 12 7.09 2.33 13.65
C PRO A 12 7.84 2.00 12.36
N ILE A 13 7.50 0.87 11.76
CA ILE A 13 7.92 0.43 10.44
C ILE A 13 6.82 0.81 9.44
N ILE A 14 7.17 1.65 8.46
CA ILE A 14 6.24 2.06 7.41
C ILE A 14 6.58 1.30 6.13
N GLY A 15 5.64 0.48 5.66
CA GLY A 15 5.72 -0.20 4.37
C GLY A 15 5.36 0.73 3.22
N MET A 16 6.10 0.67 2.12
CA MET A 16 5.76 1.38 0.89
C MET A 16 4.95 0.45 -0.03
N LEU A 17 3.71 0.82 -0.32
CA LEU A 17 2.88 0.15 -1.31
C LEU A 17 3.08 0.79 -2.68
N HIS A 18 3.67 0.05 -3.61
CA HIS A 18 3.84 0.52 -4.98
C HIS A 18 2.63 0.09 -5.80
N LEU A 19 1.75 1.04 -6.11
CA LEU A 19 0.62 0.75 -6.97
C LEU A 19 1.07 0.41 -8.39
N PRO A 20 0.32 -0.43 -9.11
CA PRO A 20 0.47 -0.56 -10.55
C PRO A 20 0.26 0.79 -11.25
N PRO A 21 0.70 0.95 -12.51
CA PRO A 21 0.42 2.14 -13.30
C PRO A 21 -1.08 2.47 -13.29
N LEU A 22 -1.42 3.70 -12.93
CA LEU A 22 -2.80 4.22 -12.90
C LEU A 22 -3.15 4.90 -14.22
N LEU A 23 -4.45 5.15 -14.45
CA LEU A 23 -4.93 5.80 -15.66
C LEU A 23 -4.16 7.12 -15.90
N GLY A 24 -3.62 7.28 -17.11
CA GLY A 24 -2.75 8.42 -17.47
C GLY A 24 -1.25 8.16 -17.31
N SER A 25 -0.84 7.02 -16.73
CA SER A 25 0.56 6.60 -16.69
C SER A 25 0.98 5.88 -17.99
N PRO A 26 2.25 5.98 -18.44
CA PRO A 26 2.71 5.38 -19.70
C PRO A 26 2.44 3.87 -19.85
N ASN A 27 2.43 3.14 -18.73
CA ASN A 27 2.26 1.69 -18.69
C ASN A 27 0.87 1.27 -18.17
N TYR A 28 -0.13 2.13 -18.26
CA TYR A 28 -1.50 1.77 -17.87
C TYR A 28 -2.05 0.65 -18.77
N ASP A 29 -2.51 -0.43 -18.15
CA ASP A 29 -3.12 -1.57 -18.84
C ASP A 29 -4.62 -1.34 -19.02
N TYR A 30 -5.03 -0.95 -20.22
CA TYR A 30 -6.43 -0.69 -20.58
C TYR A 30 -7.33 -1.94 -20.54
N SER A 31 -6.76 -3.15 -20.42
CA SER A 31 -7.55 -4.36 -20.22
C SER A 31 -7.99 -4.57 -18.76
N LYS A 32 -7.40 -3.82 -17.81
CA LYS A 32 -7.72 -3.89 -16.38
C LYS A 32 -8.69 -2.81 -15.98
N THR A 33 -9.59 -3.18 -15.08
CA THR A 33 -10.48 -2.27 -14.37
C THR A 33 -9.79 -1.69 -13.14
N LEU A 34 -10.36 -0.65 -12.55
CA LEU A 34 -9.88 -0.13 -11.26
C LEU A 34 -9.92 -1.20 -10.16
N ASP A 35 -10.96 -2.03 -10.17
CA ASP A 35 -11.12 -3.13 -9.20
C ASP A 35 -9.97 -4.14 -9.31
N ASP A 36 -9.51 -4.46 -10.53
CA ASP A 36 -8.36 -5.32 -10.73
C ASP A 36 -7.08 -4.73 -10.11
N LEU A 37 -6.91 -3.41 -10.18
CA LEU A 37 -5.76 -2.71 -9.57
C LEU A 37 -5.85 -2.71 -8.05
N VAL A 38 -7.06 -2.52 -7.50
CA VAL A 38 -7.32 -2.62 -6.06
C VAL A 38 -7.00 -4.03 -5.56
N GLU A 39 -7.42 -5.07 -6.27
CA GLU A 39 -7.11 -6.46 -5.91
C GLU A 39 -5.61 -6.76 -5.92
N ILE A 40 -4.86 -6.19 -6.86
CA ILE A 40 -3.39 -6.29 -6.88
C ILE A 40 -2.81 -5.59 -5.65
N ALA A 41 -3.22 -4.34 -5.38
CA ALA A 41 -2.76 -3.58 -4.22
C ALA A 41 -3.09 -4.29 -2.89
N LEU A 42 -4.26 -4.89 -2.77
CA LEU A 42 -4.68 -5.63 -1.57
C LEU A 42 -3.83 -6.88 -1.31
N LYS A 43 -3.29 -7.53 -2.34
CA LYS A 43 -2.35 -8.65 -2.16
C LYS A 43 -1.06 -8.18 -1.51
N ASP A 44 -0.52 -7.05 -1.99
CA ASP A 44 0.72 -6.47 -1.44
C ASP A 44 0.49 -5.93 -0.02
N VAL A 45 -0.65 -5.27 0.23
CA VAL A 45 -1.06 -4.83 1.58
C VAL A 45 -1.09 -6.01 2.56
N LYS A 46 -1.68 -7.15 2.17
CA LYS A 46 -1.69 -8.35 3.02
C LYS A 46 -0.27 -8.85 3.31
N ALA A 47 0.62 -8.83 2.32
CA ALA A 47 2.02 -9.21 2.52
C ALA A 47 2.74 -8.25 3.49
N LEU A 48 2.53 -6.94 3.36
CA LEU A 48 3.07 -5.93 4.25
C LEU A 48 2.57 -6.12 5.69
N ILE A 49 1.26 -6.30 5.88
CA ILE A 49 0.66 -6.57 7.20
C ILE A 49 1.25 -7.84 7.82
N ASN A 50 1.33 -8.92 7.04
CA ASN A 50 1.94 -10.18 7.51
C ASN A 50 3.44 -10.04 7.82
N GLY A 51 4.12 -9.08 7.19
CA GLY A 51 5.50 -8.71 7.48
C GLY A 51 5.68 -7.85 8.74
N GLY A 52 4.58 -7.42 9.38
CA GLY A 52 4.62 -6.67 10.63
C GLY A 52 4.89 -5.17 10.47
N VAL A 53 4.48 -4.56 9.36
CA VAL A 53 4.51 -3.09 9.24
C VAL A 53 3.43 -2.46 10.13
N ASP A 54 3.74 -1.33 10.74
CA ASP A 54 2.82 -0.56 11.59
C ASP A 54 1.94 0.39 10.77
N GLY A 55 2.41 0.76 9.58
CA GLY A 55 1.71 1.65 8.67
C GLY A 55 2.08 1.41 7.20
N ILE A 56 1.26 1.96 6.30
CA ILE A 56 1.46 1.89 4.86
C ILE A 56 1.45 3.30 4.28
N LEU A 57 2.42 3.58 3.40
CA LEU A 57 2.47 4.76 2.55
C LEU A 57 2.20 4.34 1.10
N ILE A 58 1.41 5.13 0.37
CA ILE A 58 0.96 4.88 -1.01
C ILE A 58 1.29 6.09 -1.86
#